data_AF-A0AAE0FLQ7-F1
#
_entry.id   AF-A0AAE0FLQ7-F1
#
_cell.length_a   1.000
_cell.length_b   1.000
_cell.length_c   1.000
_cell.angle_alpha   90.00
_cell.angle_beta   90.00
_cell.angle_gamma   90.00
#
_symmetry.space_group_name_H-M   'P 1'
#
loop_
_entity.id
_entity.type
_entity.pdbx_description
1 polymer ?
#
loop_
_entity_poly.entity_id
_entity_poly.type
_entity_poly.pdbx_seq_one_letter_code
_entity_poly.pdbx_strand_id
1 'polypeptide(L)'
;MVQVIDLARVMREKHGKALKLPLKKLIVVHSNEEFLADMTGELREYVVEEMNVQELVLDNLKSSYFILKAEPNWQELGKRLGKSMGKVGGKVKQLGMETILKFEAGEAIEVEGFELKGNDLKVVREFKLPEGVTEEQMDATSDGDVHVVIDLEVDQEMMAAGHAREIVNKLQKMRKKAGCLAGEKVEMYCEVKGTKEGADALTKLLTEKEDYFTQSLGTRLLPMAERPGYVADLLTEAQTVGDTMEMVATLTHPVAAFSLPALQEASAGDASLAEDLGVWITSRDPQCLRKEASAANGRVTVTVSGKECTLQENKHFFYSVTDSVGSKS
;
A
#
# COMPACT_ATOMS: atom_id res chain seq x y z
N MET A 1 -4.63 26.63 -9.04
CA MET A 1 -3.57 25.61 -8.82
C MET A 1 -3.14 25.54 -7.36
N VAL A 2 -2.41 26.53 -6.83
CA VAL A 2 -1.98 26.56 -5.40
C VAL A 2 -3.16 26.32 -4.46
N GLN A 3 -4.28 26.99 -4.75
CA GLN A 3 -5.54 26.82 -4.03
C GLN A 3 -6.05 25.35 -3.96
N VAL A 4 -5.91 24.56 -5.03
CA VAL A 4 -6.36 23.15 -5.05
C VAL A 4 -5.47 22.30 -4.12
N ILE A 5 -4.15 22.53 -4.16
CA ILE A 5 -3.17 21.83 -3.34
C ILE A 5 -3.39 22.18 -1.86
N ASP A 6 -3.58 23.46 -1.54
CA ASP A 6 -3.84 23.92 -0.18
C ASP A 6 -5.13 23.32 0.38
N LEU A 7 -6.22 23.35 -0.39
CA LEU A 7 -7.48 22.72 -0.03
C LEU A 7 -7.30 21.22 0.22
N ALA A 8 -6.56 20.53 -0.64
CA ALA A 8 -6.33 19.11 -0.49
C ALA A 8 -5.45 18.77 0.73
N ARG A 9 -4.47 19.61 1.06
CA ARG A 9 -3.63 19.50 2.26
C ARG A 9 -4.44 19.69 3.54
N VAL A 10 -5.28 20.73 3.60
CA VAL A 10 -6.19 20.97 4.73
C VAL A 10 -7.09 19.76 4.97
N MET A 11 -7.61 19.14 3.91
CA MET A 11 -8.45 17.95 4.01
C MET A 11 -7.68 16.72 4.52
N ARG A 12 -6.48 16.49 3.99
CA ARG A 12 -5.60 15.43 4.49
C ARG A 12 -5.28 15.60 5.98
N GLU A 13 -4.97 16.82 6.41
CA GLU A 13 -4.70 17.14 7.81
C GLU A 13 -5.93 16.94 8.70
N LYS A 14 -7.10 17.43 8.28
CA LYS A 14 -8.39 17.25 8.97
C LYS A 14 -8.67 15.76 9.27
N HIS A 15 -8.33 14.88 8.33
CA HIS A 15 -8.56 13.44 8.42
C HIS A 15 -7.34 12.61 8.86
N GLY A 16 -6.25 13.26 9.28
CA GLY A 16 -5.02 12.59 9.72
C GLY A 16 -4.32 11.74 8.64
N LYS A 17 -4.56 12.01 7.35
CA LYS A 17 -3.98 11.28 6.21
C LYS A 17 -2.65 11.91 5.77
N ALA A 18 -1.54 11.42 6.30
CA ALA A 18 -0.20 11.92 5.95
C ALA A 18 0.10 11.82 4.44
N LEU A 19 0.91 12.73 3.87
CA LEU A 19 1.28 12.73 2.44
C LEU A 19 2.01 11.45 1.98
N LYS A 20 2.66 10.73 2.90
CA LYS A 20 3.26 9.41 2.63
C LYS A 20 2.23 8.34 2.23
N LEU A 21 0.95 8.56 2.57
CA LEU A 21 -0.16 7.66 2.28
C LEU A 21 -0.76 7.98 0.89
N PRO A 22 -0.69 7.05 -0.07
CA PRO A 22 -1.33 7.24 -1.35
C PRO A 22 -2.86 7.17 -1.21
N LEU A 23 -3.56 8.13 -1.82
CA LEU A 23 -5.03 8.13 -1.87
C LEU A 23 -5.50 7.78 -3.29
N LYS A 24 -6.69 7.20 -3.40
CA LYS A 24 -7.21 6.75 -4.70
C LYS A 24 -7.46 7.93 -5.63
N LYS A 25 -8.21 8.93 -5.15
CA LYS A 25 -8.79 9.92 -6.04
C LYS A 25 -8.86 11.31 -5.41
N LEU A 26 -8.50 12.30 -6.21
CA LEU A 26 -8.76 13.71 -5.97
C LEU A 26 -9.68 14.22 -7.07
N ILE A 27 -10.80 14.82 -6.71
CA ILE A 27 -11.76 15.37 -7.67
C ILE A 27 -11.77 16.88 -7.48
N VAL A 28 -11.54 17.62 -8.56
CA VAL A 28 -11.63 19.08 -8.57
C VAL A 28 -12.84 19.47 -9.38
N VAL A 29 -13.71 20.25 -8.74
CA VAL A 29 -14.98 20.68 -9.30
C VAL A 29 -14.97 22.19 -9.44
N HIS A 30 -15.28 22.67 -10.64
CA HIS A 30 -15.30 24.09 -10.98
C HIS A 30 -16.28 24.34 -12.13
N SER A 31 -16.94 25.51 -12.17
CA SER A 31 -17.92 25.87 -13.21
C SER A 31 -17.30 26.30 -14.54
N ASN A 32 -16.10 26.86 -14.50
CA ASN A 32 -15.37 27.30 -15.69
C ASN A 32 -14.59 26.14 -16.32
N GLU A 33 -14.90 25.82 -17.58
CA GLU A 33 -14.21 24.78 -18.36
C GLU A 33 -12.77 25.13 -18.70
N GLU A 34 -12.43 26.41 -18.91
CA GLU A 34 -11.06 26.84 -19.18
C GLU A 34 -10.16 26.57 -17.96
N PHE A 35 -10.67 26.83 -16.75
CA PHE A 35 -9.97 26.52 -15.50
C PHE A 35 -9.67 25.02 -15.36
N LEU A 36 -10.63 24.17 -15.74
CA LEU A 36 -10.43 22.71 -15.71
C LEU A 36 -9.46 22.27 -16.82
N ALA A 37 -9.56 22.86 -18.02
CA ALA A 37 -8.66 22.56 -19.14
C ALA A 37 -7.20 22.89 -18.78
N ASP A 38 -6.97 24.01 -18.09
CA ASP A 38 -5.65 24.39 -17.60
C ASP A 38 -5.08 23.36 -16.62
N MET A 39 -5.90 22.62 -15.89
CA MET A 39 -5.46 21.56 -14.98
C MET A 39 -5.18 20.21 -15.65
N THR A 40 -5.10 20.17 -16.97
CA THR A 40 -4.69 18.98 -17.73
C THR A 40 -3.19 19.00 -18.06
N GLY A 41 -2.66 17.91 -18.64
CA GLY A 41 -1.24 17.82 -19.02
C GLY A 41 -0.28 17.86 -17.82
N GLU A 42 0.76 18.68 -17.91
CA GLU A 42 1.82 18.79 -16.88
C GLU A 42 1.28 19.18 -15.50
N LEU A 43 0.23 20.02 -15.45
CA LEU A 43 -0.34 20.48 -14.20
C LEU A 43 -1.10 19.38 -13.47
N ARG A 44 -1.69 18.44 -14.21
CA ARG A 44 -2.28 17.23 -13.64
C ARG A 44 -1.21 16.39 -12.95
N GLU A 45 -0.11 16.12 -13.64
CA GLU A 45 1.00 15.31 -13.12
C GLU A 45 1.58 15.93 -11.85
N TYR A 46 1.81 17.24 -11.85
CA TYR A 46 2.29 17.96 -10.68
C TYR A 46 1.35 17.81 -9.46
N VAL A 47 0.04 17.98 -9.64
CA VAL A 47 -0.93 17.82 -8.53
C VAL A 47 -0.99 16.38 -8.04
N VAL A 48 -0.92 15.41 -8.95
CA VAL A 48 -0.92 13.96 -8.64
C VAL A 48 0.29 13.59 -7.79
N GLU A 49 1.48 14.07 -8.18
CA GLU A 49 2.73 13.83 -7.45
C GLU A 49 2.74 14.54 -6.09
N GLU A 50 2.43 15.83 -6.07
CA GLU A 50 2.45 16.65 -4.85
C GLU A 50 1.46 16.15 -3.80
N MET A 51 0.29 15.68 -4.25
CA MET A 51 -0.75 15.16 -3.38
C MET A 51 -0.71 13.65 -3.18
N ASN A 52 0.22 12.92 -3.79
CA ASN A 52 0.31 11.46 -3.74
C ASN A 52 -1.07 10.78 -3.91
N VAL A 53 -1.74 11.08 -5.01
CA VAL A 53 -3.05 10.49 -5.39
C VAL A 53 -2.86 9.66 -6.65
N GLN A 54 -3.65 8.60 -6.87
CA GLN A 54 -3.53 7.84 -8.13
C GLN A 54 -4.17 8.57 -9.30
N GLU A 55 -5.33 9.20 -9.06
CA GLU A 55 -6.12 9.81 -10.11
C GLU A 55 -6.60 11.22 -9.70
N LEU A 56 -6.36 12.19 -10.59
CA LEU A 56 -7.04 13.49 -10.56
C LEU A 56 -8.25 13.44 -11.50
N VAL A 57 -9.43 13.77 -11.02
CA VAL A 57 -10.64 13.90 -11.86
C VAL A 57 -11.12 15.33 -11.84
N LEU A 58 -11.52 15.81 -13.01
CA LEU A 58 -11.98 17.16 -13.23
C LEU A 58 -13.48 17.07 -13.53
N ASP A 59 -14.29 17.77 -12.74
CA ASP A 59 -15.74 17.78 -12.89
C ASP A 59 -16.24 19.20 -13.12
N ASN A 60 -16.97 19.42 -14.22
CA ASN A 60 -17.62 20.69 -14.50
C ASN A 60 -19.04 20.73 -13.91
N LEU A 61 -19.18 20.46 -12.61
CA LEU A 61 -20.47 20.43 -11.91
C LEU A 61 -21.51 19.48 -12.55
N LYS A 62 -21.04 18.42 -13.22
CA LYS A 62 -21.89 17.39 -13.86
C LYS A 62 -22.16 16.23 -12.90
N SER A 63 -21.33 16.10 -11.89
CA SER A 63 -21.42 15.02 -10.90
C SER A 63 -22.52 15.22 -9.87
N SER A 64 -22.99 14.11 -9.29
CA SER A 64 -23.94 14.10 -8.17
C SER A 64 -23.31 14.50 -6.82
N TYR A 65 -22.03 14.90 -6.80
CA TYR A 65 -21.31 15.27 -5.59
C TYR A 65 -21.75 16.62 -5.02
N PHE A 66 -22.43 17.46 -5.81
CA PHE A 66 -22.88 18.77 -5.34
C PHE A 66 -24.36 18.97 -5.62
N ILE A 67 -25.06 19.57 -4.65
CA ILE A 67 -26.41 20.07 -4.81
C ILE A 67 -26.42 21.58 -4.78
N LEU A 68 -27.27 22.19 -5.60
CA LEU A 68 -27.49 23.63 -5.61
C LEU A 68 -28.54 23.99 -4.56
N LYS A 69 -28.19 24.92 -3.67
CA LYS A 69 -29.10 25.56 -2.72
C LYS A 69 -29.11 27.05 -2.95
N ALA A 70 -30.30 27.65 -2.93
CA ALA A 70 -30.44 29.10 -2.93
C ALA A 70 -30.61 29.61 -1.50
N GLU A 71 -29.75 30.55 -1.11
CA GLU A 71 -29.87 31.29 0.14
C GLU A 71 -30.42 32.69 -0.14
N PRO A 72 -31.47 33.13 0.55
CA PRO A 72 -31.98 34.49 0.37
C PRO A 72 -30.99 35.52 0.92
N ASN A 73 -30.73 36.59 0.15
CA ASN A 73 -29.97 37.72 0.65
C ASN A 73 -30.86 38.57 1.57
N TRP A 74 -30.74 38.35 2.88
CA TRP A 74 -31.61 39.01 3.87
C TRP A 74 -31.50 40.53 3.86
N GLN A 75 -30.35 41.09 3.48
CA GLN A 75 -30.17 42.55 3.44
C GLN A 75 -30.90 43.18 2.26
N GLU A 76 -30.74 42.64 1.05
CA GLU A 76 -31.35 43.19 -0.16
C GLU A 76 -32.85 42.92 -0.21
N LEU A 77 -33.25 41.67 0.05
CA LEU A 77 -34.66 41.30 0.05
C LEU A 77 -35.43 41.91 1.22
N GLY A 78 -34.78 42.15 2.37
CA GLY A 78 -35.41 42.83 3.50
C GLY A 78 -35.85 44.26 3.16
N LYS A 79 -35.03 45.00 2.39
CA LYS A 79 -35.36 46.36 1.94
C LYS A 79 -36.54 46.38 0.96
N ARG A 80 -36.63 45.39 0.07
CA ARG A 80 -37.69 45.32 -0.97
C ARG A 80 -38.99 44.69 -0.48
N LEU A 81 -38.92 43.59 0.26
CA LEU A 81 -40.07 42.73 0.56
C LEU A 81 -40.65 42.94 1.97
N GLY A 82 -39.90 43.56 2.88
CA GLY A 82 -40.35 43.86 4.24
C GLY A 82 -40.99 42.65 4.94
N LYS A 83 -42.28 42.75 5.29
CA LYS A 83 -43.02 41.69 6.00
C LYS A 83 -43.16 40.38 5.21
N SER A 84 -43.07 40.43 3.88
CA SER A 84 -43.17 39.24 3.02
C SER A 84 -41.87 38.44 2.94
N MET A 85 -40.76 38.98 3.46
CA MET A 85 -39.43 38.38 3.38
C MET A 85 -39.36 36.98 4.01
N GLY A 86 -39.99 36.76 5.16
CA GLY A 86 -39.99 35.45 5.81
C GLY A 86 -40.63 34.35 4.96
N LYS A 87 -41.71 34.70 4.24
CA LYS A 87 -42.42 33.76 3.35
C LYS A 87 -41.59 33.44 2.10
N VAL A 88 -41.06 34.48 1.45
CA VAL A 88 -40.22 34.34 0.26
C VAL A 88 -38.93 33.59 0.60
N GLY A 89 -38.23 33.96 1.67
CA GLY A 89 -37.00 33.31 2.10
C GLY A 89 -37.18 31.83 2.45
N GLY A 90 -38.33 31.43 3.01
CA GLY A 90 -38.66 30.02 3.24
C GLY A 90 -38.82 29.23 1.93
N LYS A 91 -39.43 29.84 0.90
CA LYS A 91 -39.60 29.23 -0.42
C LYS A 91 -38.34 29.20 -1.26
N VAL A 92 -37.50 30.22 -1.13
CA VAL A 92 -36.18 30.28 -1.76
C VAL A 92 -35.34 29.06 -1.39
N LYS A 93 -35.35 28.66 -0.11
CA LYS A 93 -34.63 27.47 0.37
C LYS A 93 -35.20 26.14 -0.18
N GLN A 94 -36.38 26.16 -0.77
CA GLN A 94 -37.06 24.99 -1.37
C GLN A 94 -37.02 25.01 -2.90
N LEU A 95 -36.29 25.95 -3.52
CA LEU A 95 -36.16 26.02 -4.97
C LEU A 95 -35.47 24.76 -5.51
N GLY A 96 -35.99 24.27 -6.65
CA GLY A 96 -35.40 23.15 -7.36
C GLY A 96 -34.17 23.56 -8.17
N MET A 97 -33.31 22.59 -8.47
CA MET A 97 -32.05 22.79 -9.20
C MET A 97 -32.24 23.54 -10.53
N GLU A 98 -33.27 23.21 -11.32
CA GLU A 98 -33.55 23.86 -12.61
C GLU A 98 -33.82 25.37 -12.45
N THR A 99 -34.56 25.77 -11.41
CA THR A 99 -34.86 27.18 -11.15
C THR A 99 -33.64 27.95 -10.67
N ILE A 100 -32.79 27.29 -9.86
CA ILE A 100 -31.55 27.88 -9.37
C ILE A 100 -30.57 28.11 -10.54
N LEU A 101 -30.47 27.16 -11.47
CA LEU A 101 -29.63 27.30 -12.67
C LEU A 101 -30.10 28.45 -13.57
N LYS A 102 -31.41 28.65 -13.76
CA LYS A 102 -31.95 29.80 -14.50
C LYS A 102 -31.56 31.12 -13.84
N PHE A 103 -31.67 31.19 -12.51
CA PHE A 103 -31.25 32.37 -11.77
C PHE A 103 -29.74 32.66 -11.92
N GLU A 104 -28.91 31.62 -11.86
CA GLU A 104 -27.46 31.74 -12.05
C GLU A 104 -27.09 32.18 -13.48
N ALA A 105 -27.89 31.79 -14.48
CA ALA A 105 -27.77 32.29 -15.86
C ALA A 105 -28.21 33.76 -16.04
N GLY A 106 -28.66 34.42 -14.97
CA GLY A 106 -29.09 35.82 -14.97
C GLY A 106 -30.57 36.03 -15.29
N GLU A 107 -31.36 34.96 -15.37
CA GLU A 107 -32.81 35.08 -15.56
C GLU A 107 -33.50 35.47 -14.26
N ALA A 108 -34.57 36.27 -14.37
CA ALA A 108 -35.41 36.58 -13.24
C ALA A 108 -36.33 35.38 -12.91
N ILE A 109 -36.44 35.04 -11.63
CA ILE A 109 -37.33 33.97 -11.16
C ILE A 109 -38.46 34.54 -10.31
N GLU A 110 -39.65 33.96 -10.43
CA GLU A 110 -40.80 34.40 -9.64
C GLU A 110 -41.01 33.47 -8.44
N VAL A 111 -41.03 34.03 -7.23
CA VAL A 111 -41.27 33.30 -5.98
C VAL A 111 -42.36 34.03 -5.18
N GLU A 112 -43.48 33.34 -4.94
CA GLU A 112 -44.62 33.89 -4.18
C GLU A 112 -45.15 35.22 -4.75
N GLY A 113 -45.12 35.40 -6.07
CA GLY A 113 -45.57 36.62 -6.76
C GLY A 113 -44.53 37.75 -6.80
N PHE A 114 -43.29 37.49 -6.39
CA PHE A 114 -42.19 38.46 -6.42
C PHE A 114 -41.10 38.02 -7.39
N GLU A 115 -40.67 38.95 -8.24
CA GLU A 115 -39.53 38.78 -9.14
C GLU A 115 -38.21 38.92 -8.37
N LEU A 116 -37.43 37.85 -8.33
CA LEU A 116 -36.10 37.78 -7.76
C LEU A 116 -35.05 37.81 -8.88
N LYS A 117 -34.07 38.71 -8.78
CA LYS A 117 -32.99 38.87 -9.75
C LYS A 117 -31.71 39.44 -9.14
N GLY A 118 -30.59 39.25 -9.84
CA GLY A 118 -29.30 39.83 -9.45
C GLY A 118 -28.85 39.32 -8.08
N ASN A 119 -28.66 40.23 -7.11
CA ASN A 119 -28.12 39.90 -5.80
C ASN A 119 -29.19 39.53 -4.74
N ASP A 120 -30.42 39.30 -5.18
CA ASP A 120 -31.53 38.89 -4.32
C ASP A 120 -31.27 37.51 -3.67
N LEU A 121 -30.58 36.62 -4.37
CA LEU A 121 -30.24 35.27 -3.92
C LEU A 121 -28.74 35.04 -4.01
N LYS A 122 -28.22 34.25 -3.08
CA LYS A 122 -26.89 33.67 -3.15
C LYS A 122 -27.03 32.19 -3.48
N VAL A 123 -26.46 31.77 -4.61
CA VAL A 123 -26.38 30.35 -4.96
C VAL A 123 -25.20 29.74 -4.20
N VAL A 124 -25.47 28.66 -3.48
CA VAL A 124 -24.47 27.92 -2.72
C VAL A 124 -24.46 26.48 -3.22
N ARG A 125 -23.26 25.98 -3.52
CA ARG A 125 -23.02 24.57 -3.83
C ARG A 125 -22.68 23.87 -2.54
N GLU A 126 -23.49 22.89 -2.16
CA GLU A 126 -23.24 22.08 -0.97
C GLU A 126 -22.82 20.68 -1.40
N PHE A 127 -21.77 20.16 -0.77
CA PHE A 127 -21.33 18.80 -1.02
C PHE A 127 -22.39 17.80 -0.55
N LYS A 128 -22.71 16.86 -1.43
CA LYS A 128 -23.59 15.74 -1.19
C LYS A 128 -22.78 14.46 -1.32
N LEU A 129 -22.72 13.72 -0.22
CA LEU A 129 -22.14 12.38 -0.22
C LEU A 129 -22.90 11.45 -1.17
N PRO A 130 -22.18 10.62 -1.96
CA PRO A 130 -22.81 9.52 -2.69
C PRO A 130 -23.55 8.56 -1.75
N GLU A 131 -24.59 7.90 -2.26
CA GLU A 131 -25.31 6.89 -1.47
C GLU A 131 -24.37 5.76 -1.04
N GLY A 132 -24.40 5.43 0.26
CA GLY A 132 -23.56 4.38 0.84
C GLY A 132 -22.14 4.79 1.20
N VAL A 133 -21.76 6.07 1.03
CA VAL A 133 -20.43 6.60 1.38
C VAL A 133 -20.53 7.47 2.63
N THR A 134 -19.58 7.31 3.56
CA THR A 134 -19.51 8.11 4.79
C THR A 134 -18.54 9.29 4.66
N GLU A 135 -18.65 10.29 5.55
CA GLU A 135 -17.71 11.43 5.63
C GLU A 135 -16.25 10.99 5.91
N GLU A 136 -16.05 9.79 6.47
CA GLU A 136 -14.71 9.22 6.70
C GLU A 136 -14.09 8.63 5.44
N GLN A 137 -14.92 8.25 4.47
CA GLN A 137 -14.50 7.65 3.20
C GLN A 137 -14.36 8.70 2.11
N MET A 138 -15.17 9.76 2.13
CA MET A 138 -15.09 10.84 1.18
C MET A 138 -15.54 12.13 1.82
N ASP A 139 -14.81 13.22 1.58
CA ASP A 139 -15.15 14.53 2.10
C ASP A 139 -14.72 15.61 1.11
N ALA A 140 -15.31 16.80 1.24
CA ALA A 140 -15.06 17.92 0.35
C ALA A 140 -14.75 19.21 1.12
N THR A 141 -13.91 20.03 0.51
CA THR A 141 -13.68 21.41 0.93
C THR A 141 -13.86 22.35 -0.23
N SER A 142 -14.03 23.63 0.04
CA SER A 142 -14.33 24.63 -0.98
C SER A 142 -13.77 25.98 -0.59
N ASP A 143 -13.25 26.71 -1.58
CA ASP A 143 -12.85 28.10 -1.45
C ASP A 143 -13.30 28.87 -2.69
N GLY A 144 -14.27 29.77 -2.50
CA GLY A 144 -14.97 30.42 -3.60
C GLY A 144 -15.66 29.41 -4.51
N ASP A 145 -15.32 29.44 -5.80
CA ASP A 145 -15.90 28.59 -6.85
C ASP A 145 -15.11 27.29 -7.08
N VAL A 146 -13.99 27.10 -6.38
CA VAL A 146 -13.16 25.89 -6.45
C VAL A 146 -13.58 24.93 -5.34
N HIS A 147 -14.04 23.76 -5.73
CA HIS A 147 -14.36 22.68 -4.80
C HIS A 147 -13.41 21.50 -5.01
N VAL A 148 -12.96 20.90 -3.92
CA VAL A 148 -12.06 19.75 -3.92
C VAL A 148 -12.70 18.64 -3.11
N VAL A 149 -12.89 17.47 -3.72
CA VAL A 149 -13.37 16.25 -3.07
C VAL A 149 -12.23 15.24 -3.02
N ILE A 150 -12.02 14.62 -1.86
CA ILE A 150 -10.99 13.59 -1.67
C ILE A 150 -11.66 12.27 -1.34
N ASP A 151 -11.25 11.22 -2.05
CA ASP A 151 -11.47 9.84 -1.63
C ASP A 151 -10.43 9.48 -0.55
N LEU A 152 -10.90 9.36 0.69
CA LEU A 152 -10.14 9.10 1.90
C LEU A 152 -10.01 7.59 2.18
N GLU A 153 -10.67 6.75 1.36
CA GLU A 153 -10.56 5.31 1.47
C GLU A 153 -9.13 4.89 1.14
N VAL A 154 -8.49 4.28 2.14
CA VAL A 154 -7.14 3.78 1.99
C VAL A 154 -7.22 2.43 1.29
N ASP A 155 -6.66 2.37 0.09
CA ASP A 155 -6.51 1.10 -0.59
C ASP A 155 -5.52 0.21 0.17
N GLN A 156 -6.06 -0.83 0.79
CA GLN A 156 -5.29 -1.82 1.54
C GLN A 156 -4.23 -2.49 0.66
N GLU A 157 -4.49 -2.64 -0.65
CA GLU A 157 -3.54 -3.25 -1.58
C GLU A 157 -2.33 -2.33 -1.82
N MET A 158 -2.56 -1.02 -1.98
CA MET A 158 -1.48 -0.04 -2.09
C MET A 158 -0.65 0.05 -0.83
N MET A 159 -1.31 0.04 0.34
CA MET A 159 -0.62 0.03 1.63
C MET A 159 0.27 -1.20 1.76
N ALA A 160 -0.26 -2.38 1.42
CA ALA A 160 0.51 -3.62 1.40
C ALA A 160 1.69 -3.53 0.43
N ALA A 161 1.50 -3.02 -0.79
CA ALA A 161 2.58 -2.83 -1.76
C ALA A 161 3.66 -1.84 -1.25
N GLY A 162 3.25 -0.75 -0.60
CA GLY A 162 4.14 0.23 0.03
C GLY A 162 4.98 -0.38 1.14
N HIS A 163 4.35 -1.10 2.07
CA HIS A 163 5.04 -1.82 3.14
C HIS A 163 5.97 -2.91 2.61
N ALA A 164 5.56 -3.65 1.58
CA ALA A 164 6.43 -4.65 0.94
C ALA A 164 7.68 -4.01 0.33
N ARG A 165 7.52 -2.89 -0.38
CA ARG A 165 8.66 -2.14 -0.93
C ARG A 165 9.56 -1.59 0.18
N GLU A 166 8.99 -1.13 1.29
CA GLU A 166 9.73 -0.68 2.45
C GLU A 166 10.58 -1.81 3.06
N ILE A 167 10.01 -3.01 3.25
CA ILE A 167 10.72 -4.20 3.73
C ILE A 167 11.89 -4.54 2.82
N VAL A 168 11.66 -4.62 1.50
CA VAL A 168 12.72 -4.89 0.51
C VAL A 168 13.84 -3.85 0.63
N ASN A 169 13.49 -2.57 0.70
CA ASN A 169 14.48 -1.50 0.85
C ASN A 169 15.31 -1.62 2.13
N LYS A 170 14.69 -1.98 3.26
CA LYS A 170 15.39 -2.19 4.54
C LYS A 170 16.32 -3.40 4.46
N LEU A 171 15.85 -4.54 3.95
CA LEU A 171 16.66 -5.75 3.80
C LEU A 171 17.83 -5.55 2.82
N GLN A 172 17.62 -4.85 1.71
CA GLN A 172 18.71 -4.52 0.78
C GLN A 172 19.74 -3.57 1.41
N LYS A 173 19.33 -2.64 2.28
CA LYS A 173 20.26 -1.83 3.09
C LYS A 173 21.02 -2.68 4.10
N MET A 174 20.37 -3.64 4.74
CA MET A 174 21.03 -4.59 5.64
C MET A 174 22.11 -5.39 4.93
N ARG A 175 21.87 -5.89 3.71
CA ARG A 175 22.90 -6.58 2.90
C ARG A 175 24.13 -5.72 2.68
N LYS A 176 23.93 -4.46 2.29
CA LYS A 176 25.03 -3.51 2.08
C LYS A 176 25.81 -3.26 3.38
N LYS A 177 25.10 -3.15 4.51
CA LYS A 177 25.70 -2.95 5.83
C LYS A 177 26.48 -4.18 6.31
N ALA A 178 26.00 -5.38 5.99
CA ALA A 178 26.70 -6.64 6.25
C ALA A 178 27.93 -6.87 5.34
N GLY A 179 28.17 -5.97 4.37
CA GLY A 179 29.32 -6.07 3.46
C GLY A 179 29.13 -7.04 2.30
N CYS A 180 27.90 -7.52 2.04
CA CYS A 180 27.62 -8.43 0.95
C CYS A 180 27.90 -7.79 -0.42
N LEU A 181 28.51 -8.54 -1.33
CA LEU A 181 28.79 -8.10 -2.69
C LEU A 181 27.52 -8.17 -3.57
N ALA A 182 27.52 -7.39 -4.66
CA ALA A 182 26.44 -7.46 -5.65
C ALA A 182 26.37 -8.86 -6.27
N GLY A 183 25.19 -9.50 -6.20
CA GLY A 183 24.98 -10.87 -6.69
C GLY A 183 25.41 -11.98 -5.72
N GLU A 184 25.97 -11.64 -4.56
CA GLU A 184 26.28 -12.62 -3.51
C GLU A 184 24.98 -13.23 -2.97
N LYS A 185 24.91 -14.56 -2.95
CA LYS A 185 23.78 -15.30 -2.39
C LYS A 185 23.85 -15.25 -0.87
N VAL A 186 22.73 -14.88 -0.24
CA VAL A 186 22.54 -14.85 1.21
C VAL A 186 21.19 -15.46 1.52
N GLU A 187 21.04 -16.01 2.72
CA GLU A 187 19.75 -16.41 3.24
C GLU A 187 19.23 -15.36 4.21
N MET A 188 17.91 -15.16 4.20
CA MET A 188 17.25 -14.16 5.01
C MET A 188 16.18 -14.83 5.85
N TYR A 189 16.27 -14.63 7.16
CA TYR A 189 15.31 -15.12 8.13
C TYR A 189 14.60 -13.97 8.80
N CYS A 190 13.31 -14.13 9.05
CA CYS A 190 12.46 -13.12 9.66
C CYS A 190 11.76 -13.70 10.89
N GLU A 191 11.86 -12.98 12.00
CA GLU A 191 11.03 -13.19 13.18
C GLU A 191 10.04 -12.04 13.31
N VAL A 192 8.75 -12.33 13.30
CA VAL A 192 7.70 -11.33 13.50
C VAL A 192 7.62 -10.98 14.99
N LYS A 193 7.61 -9.69 15.32
CA LYS A 193 7.51 -9.13 16.68
C LYS A 193 6.38 -8.08 16.74
N GLY A 194 6.20 -7.48 17.92
CA GLY A 194 5.27 -6.37 18.13
C GLY A 194 3.92 -6.81 18.70
N THR A 195 2.92 -5.93 18.55
CA THR A 195 1.54 -6.20 19.00
C THR A 195 0.89 -7.29 18.14
N LYS A 196 -0.15 -7.94 18.67
CA LYS A 196 -0.85 -9.01 17.95
C LYS A 196 -1.36 -8.53 16.58
N GLU A 197 -1.95 -7.34 16.52
CA GLU A 197 -2.45 -6.76 15.26
C GLU A 197 -1.33 -6.49 14.25
N GLY A 198 -0.20 -5.92 14.70
CA GLY A 198 0.97 -5.68 13.83
C GLY A 198 1.60 -6.97 13.34
N ALA A 199 1.69 -7.99 14.21
CA ALA A 199 2.23 -9.29 13.87
C ALA A 199 1.35 -10.05 12.86
N ASP A 200 0.03 -10.03 13.04
CA ASP A 200 -0.93 -10.66 12.12
C ASP A 200 -0.89 -9.96 10.75
N ALA A 201 -0.84 -8.63 10.72
CA ALA A 201 -0.75 -7.86 9.49
C ALA A 201 0.57 -8.09 8.74
N LEU A 202 1.70 -8.17 9.46
CA LEU A 202 2.99 -8.48 8.84
C LEU A 202 3.02 -9.91 8.28
N THR A 203 2.51 -10.89 9.04
CA THR A 203 2.47 -12.29 8.59
C THR A 203 1.62 -12.44 7.33
N LYS A 204 0.47 -11.76 7.29
CA LYS A 204 -0.37 -11.69 6.09
C LYS A 204 0.38 -11.07 4.91
N LEU A 205 1.05 -9.94 5.12
CA LEU A 205 1.83 -9.27 4.09
C LEU A 205 2.96 -10.13 3.52
N LEU A 206 3.71 -10.81 4.40
CA LEU A 206 4.80 -11.72 4.01
C LEU A 206 4.31 -12.89 3.16
N THR A 207 3.10 -13.38 3.45
CA THR A 207 2.47 -14.47 2.69
C THR A 207 1.90 -13.97 1.36
N GLU A 208 1.14 -12.87 1.36
CA GLU A 208 0.47 -12.34 0.15
C GLU A 208 1.45 -11.80 -0.90
N LYS A 209 2.61 -11.28 -0.48
CA LYS A 209 3.62 -10.68 -1.37
C LYS A 209 4.90 -11.52 -1.45
N GLU A 210 4.82 -12.81 -1.14
CA GLU A 210 5.97 -13.74 -1.15
C GLU A 210 6.74 -13.73 -2.49
N ASP A 211 6.03 -13.78 -3.62
CA ASP A 211 6.63 -13.75 -4.95
C ASP A 211 7.41 -12.44 -5.18
N TYR A 212 6.84 -11.32 -4.74
CA TYR A 212 7.49 -10.01 -4.85
C TYR A 212 8.78 -9.94 -4.04
N PHE A 213 8.77 -10.46 -2.81
CA PHE A 213 9.98 -10.53 -1.97
C PHE A 213 11.05 -11.41 -2.62
N THR A 214 10.66 -12.59 -3.10
CA THR A 214 11.59 -13.55 -3.72
C THR A 214 12.25 -12.96 -4.96
N GLN A 215 11.47 -12.33 -5.85
CA GLN A 215 11.98 -11.67 -7.05
C GLN A 215 12.89 -10.48 -6.72
N SER A 216 12.54 -9.68 -5.71
CA SER A 216 13.26 -8.45 -5.37
C SER A 216 14.54 -8.69 -4.56
N LEU A 217 14.56 -9.71 -3.70
CA LEU A 217 15.71 -10.03 -2.84
C LEU A 217 16.65 -11.05 -3.50
N GLY A 218 16.13 -11.84 -4.45
CA GLY A 218 16.83 -12.96 -5.08
C GLY A 218 16.87 -14.22 -4.21
N THR A 219 16.14 -14.23 -3.10
CA THR A 219 15.99 -15.36 -2.18
C THR A 219 14.63 -15.26 -1.48
N ARG A 220 14.09 -16.41 -1.06
CA ARG A 220 12.89 -16.46 -0.21
C ARG A 220 13.22 -15.88 1.17
N LEU A 221 12.26 -15.16 1.75
CA LEU A 221 12.33 -14.74 3.14
C LEU A 221 11.77 -15.88 4.01
N LEU A 222 12.61 -16.50 4.82
CA LEU A 222 12.24 -17.67 5.60
C LEU A 222 11.82 -17.27 7.03
N PRO A 223 10.92 -18.02 7.70
CA PRO A 223 10.67 -17.85 9.12
C PRO A 223 11.93 -18.15 9.94
N MET A 224 12.13 -17.44 11.05
CA MET A 224 13.27 -17.67 11.95
C MET A 224 13.34 -19.11 12.50
N ALA A 225 12.21 -19.81 12.58
CA ALA A 225 12.13 -21.21 12.99
C ALA A 225 12.84 -22.17 12.02
N GLU A 226 13.04 -21.78 10.76
CA GLU A 226 13.73 -22.59 9.76
C GLU A 226 15.25 -22.36 9.77
N ARG A 227 15.74 -21.36 10.51
CA ARG A 227 17.17 -21.09 10.62
C ARG A 227 17.86 -22.24 11.38
N PRO A 228 18.88 -22.89 10.80
CA PRO A 228 19.63 -23.90 11.52
C PRO A 228 20.49 -23.25 12.62
N GLY A 229 20.47 -23.82 13.82
CA GLY A 229 21.15 -23.27 14.99
C GLY A 229 22.69 -23.24 14.91
N TYR A 230 23.29 -23.95 13.96
CA TYR A 230 24.74 -23.99 13.73
C TYR A 230 25.23 -22.88 12.77
N VAL A 231 24.33 -22.11 12.16
CA VAL A 231 24.69 -21.06 11.19
C VAL A 231 25.03 -19.76 11.91
N ALA A 232 26.16 -19.18 11.55
CA ALA A 232 26.59 -17.87 12.04
C ALA A 232 25.81 -16.73 11.35
N ASP A 233 25.43 -15.73 12.14
CA ASP A 233 24.74 -14.55 11.64
C ASP A 233 25.74 -13.56 11.04
N LEU A 234 25.46 -13.11 9.81
CA LEU A 234 26.17 -11.99 9.20
C LEU A 234 25.75 -10.67 9.83
N LEU A 235 24.44 -10.51 10.00
CA LEU A 235 23.84 -9.33 10.58
C LEU A 235 22.43 -9.64 11.05
N THR A 236 22.09 -9.21 12.26
CA THR A 236 20.75 -9.29 12.83
C THR A 236 20.30 -7.90 13.25
N GLU A 237 19.17 -7.44 12.74
CA GLU A 237 18.61 -6.12 13.07
C GLU A 237 17.10 -6.16 13.24
N ALA A 238 16.61 -5.41 14.23
CA ALA A 238 15.20 -5.08 14.34
C ALA A 238 14.82 -4.03 13.29
N GLN A 239 13.69 -4.22 12.65
CA GLN A 239 13.10 -3.36 11.63
C GLN A 239 11.65 -3.07 12.00
N THR A 240 11.27 -1.80 11.91
CA THR A 240 9.86 -1.37 11.98
C THR A 240 9.41 -1.01 10.57
N VAL A 241 8.21 -1.45 10.19
CA VAL A 241 7.58 -1.23 8.88
C VAL A 241 6.23 -0.55 9.12
N GLY A 242 5.98 0.55 8.43
CA GLY A 242 4.88 1.43 8.81
C GLY A 242 5.01 1.89 10.27
N ASP A 243 3.88 1.95 10.97
CA ASP A 243 3.83 2.46 12.36
C ASP A 243 3.64 1.34 13.41
N THR A 244 3.32 0.11 13.01
CA THR A 244 2.92 -0.97 13.94
C THR A 244 3.56 -2.34 13.68
N MET A 245 4.15 -2.58 12.50
CA MET A 245 4.72 -3.88 12.16
C MET A 245 6.19 -3.93 12.56
N GLU A 246 6.55 -4.89 13.40
CA GLU A 246 7.92 -5.06 13.87
C GLU A 246 8.45 -6.44 13.47
N MET A 247 9.71 -6.49 13.04
CA MET A 247 10.39 -7.75 12.73
C MET A 247 11.85 -7.70 13.12
N VAL A 248 12.43 -8.86 13.40
CA VAL A 248 13.87 -9.04 13.49
C VAL A 248 14.31 -9.82 12.25
N ALA A 249 15.11 -9.19 11.42
CA ALA A 249 15.69 -9.80 10.24
C ALA A 249 17.10 -10.28 10.53
N THR A 250 17.44 -11.48 10.05
CA THR A 250 18.76 -12.09 10.19
C THR A 250 19.28 -12.51 8.83
N LEU A 251 20.48 -12.06 8.47
CA LEU A 251 21.20 -12.44 7.26
C LEU A 251 22.23 -13.51 7.59
N THR A 252 22.34 -14.54 6.75
CA THR A 252 23.37 -15.57 6.89
C THR A 252 23.95 -15.95 5.53
N HIS A 253 25.12 -16.60 5.52
CA HIS A 253 25.58 -17.28 4.31
C HIS A 253 24.74 -18.53 4.04
N PRO A 254 24.49 -18.90 2.78
CA PRO A 254 23.83 -20.15 2.45
C PRO A 254 24.62 -21.33 2.99
N VAL A 255 23.92 -22.26 3.64
CA VAL A 255 24.50 -23.51 4.14
C VAL A 255 23.82 -24.72 3.52
N ALA A 256 24.56 -25.83 3.41
CA ALA A 256 23.97 -27.06 2.93
C ALA A 256 22.93 -27.56 3.95
N ALA A 257 21.75 -27.89 3.47
CA ALA A 257 20.66 -28.43 4.27
C ALA A 257 20.41 -29.90 3.92
N PHE A 258 19.72 -30.62 4.79
CA PHE A 258 19.42 -32.05 4.58
C PHE A 258 18.05 -32.45 5.11
N SER A 259 17.53 -33.56 4.61
CA SER A 259 16.30 -34.18 5.09
C SER A 259 16.64 -35.39 5.97
N LEU A 260 16.46 -35.27 7.28
CA LEU A 260 16.75 -36.36 8.22
C LEU A 260 15.98 -37.66 7.89
N PRO A 261 14.67 -37.62 7.56
CA PRO A 261 13.96 -38.83 7.13
C PRO A 261 14.57 -39.47 5.88
N ALA A 262 14.98 -38.67 4.89
CA ALA A 262 15.61 -39.19 3.68
C ALA A 262 17.01 -39.77 3.97
N LEU A 263 17.77 -39.18 4.89
CA LEU A 263 19.05 -39.75 5.33
C LEU A 263 18.87 -41.06 6.09
N GLN A 264 17.81 -41.20 6.89
CA GLN A 264 17.47 -42.46 7.54
C GLN A 264 17.12 -43.56 6.53
N GLU A 265 16.42 -43.22 5.45
CA GLU A 265 16.22 -44.18 4.34
C GLU A 265 17.55 -44.58 3.69
N ALA A 266 18.42 -43.60 3.41
CA ALA A 266 19.72 -43.85 2.79
C ALA A 266 20.68 -44.65 3.69
N SER A 267 20.52 -44.55 5.03
CA SER A 267 21.29 -45.29 6.02
C SER A 267 20.71 -46.64 6.39
N ALA A 268 19.70 -47.14 5.66
CA ALA A 268 18.96 -48.37 5.96
C ALA A 268 18.36 -48.39 7.38
N GLY A 269 17.93 -47.23 7.88
CA GLY A 269 17.32 -47.05 9.20
C GLY A 269 18.30 -46.83 10.35
N ASP A 270 19.61 -46.75 10.09
CA ASP A 270 20.61 -46.46 11.11
C ASP A 270 20.58 -44.96 11.46
N ALA A 271 20.04 -44.64 12.65
CA ALA A 271 19.88 -43.26 13.12
C ALA A 271 21.22 -42.58 13.38
N SER A 272 22.21 -43.29 13.93
CA SER A 272 23.54 -42.73 14.20
C SER A 272 24.23 -42.37 12.88
N LEU A 273 24.15 -43.25 11.88
CA LEU A 273 24.71 -42.98 10.57
C LEU A 273 24.00 -41.82 9.86
N ALA A 274 22.67 -41.69 10.00
CA ALA A 274 21.92 -40.59 9.43
C ALA A 274 22.31 -39.23 10.05
N GLU A 275 22.56 -39.19 11.36
CA GLU A 275 23.07 -38.00 12.04
C GLU A 275 24.50 -37.66 11.58
N ASP A 276 25.39 -38.65 11.51
CA ASP A 276 26.76 -38.45 11.01
C ASP A 276 26.78 -37.95 9.56
N LEU A 277 25.89 -38.47 8.70
CA LEU A 277 25.69 -37.98 7.33
C LEU A 277 25.19 -36.53 7.32
N GLY A 278 24.29 -36.17 8.23
CA GLY A 278 23.82 -34.78 8.39
C GLY A 278 24.96 -33.83 8.75
N VAL A 279 25.79 -34.21 9.74
CA VAL A 279 27.00 -33.46 10.12
C VAL A 279 27.98 -33.36 8.96
N TRP A 280 28.17 -34.45 8.21
CA TRP A 280 29.02 -34.43 7.03
C TRP A 280 28.50 -33.42 6.00
N ILE A 281 27.20 -33.43 5.66
CA ILE A 281 26.59 -32.50 4.70
C ILE A 281 26.79 -31.04 5.15
N THR A 282 26.46 -30.71 6.40
CA THR A 282 26.53 -29.33 6.92
C THR A 282 27.95 -28.81 7.06
N SER A 283 28.95 -29.69 7.14
CA SER A 283 30.37 -29.31 7.15
C SER A 283 30.91 -28.92 5.75
N ARG A 284 30.16 -29.18 4.67
CA ARG A 284 30.60 -28.92 3.30
C ARG A 284 30.26 -27.50 2.87
N ASP A 285 31.17 -26.89 2.12
CA ASP A 285 30.86 -25.70 1.35
C ASP A 285 29.82 -26.04 0.25
N PRO A 286 28.67 -25.32 0.18
CA PRO A 286 27.62 -25.64 -0.78
C PRO A 286 28.04 -25.57 -2.24
N GLN A 287 28.99 -24.69 -2.60
CA GLN A 287 29.47 -24.58 -3.98
C GLN A 287 30.34 -25.79 -4.36
N CYS A 288 31.18 -26.24 -3.44
CA CYS A 288 31.97 -27.46 -3.60
C CYS A 288 31.05 -28.68 -3.73
N LEU A 289 30.07 -28.82 -2.84
CA LEU A 289 29.11 -29.92 -2.87
C LEU A 289 28.32 -29.93 -4.19
N ARG A 290 27.92 -28.75 -4.70
CA ARG A 290 27.24 -28.62 -6.00
C ARG A 290 28.10 -29.07 -7.16
N LYS A 291 29.38 -28.69 -7.18
CA LYS A 291 30.32 -29.12 -8.24
C LYS A 291 30.49 -30.64 -8.23
N GLU A 292 30.66 -31.23 -7.06
CA GLU A 292 30.80 -32.68 -6.89
C GLU A 292 29.56 -33.44 -7.35
N ALA A 293 28.37 -33.03 -6.89
CA ALA A 293 27.12 -33.64 -7.32
C ALA A 293 26.90 -33.51 -8.84
N SER A 294 27.20 -32.34 -9.41
CA SER A 294 27.05 -32.11 -10.86
C SER A 294 27.95 -33.02 -11.72
N ALA A 295 29.12 -33.39 -11.22
CA ALA A 295 30.04 -34.30 -11.90
C ALA A 295 29.55 -35.76 -11.87
N ALA A 296 28.65 -36.10 -10.95
CA ALA A 296 28.14 -37.44 -10.72
C ALA A 296 26.60 -37.53 -10.86
N ASN A 297 26.03 -36.78 -11.82
CA ASN A 297 24.58 -36.79 -12.13
C ASN A 297 23.69 -36.55 -10.90
N GLY A 298 24.05 -35.57 -10.07
CA GLY A 298 23.31 -35.17 -8.88
C GLY A 298 23.50 -36.12 -7.69
N ARG A 299 24.51 -37.00 -7.72
CA ARG A 299 24.80 -37.94 -6.62
C ARG A 299 26.15 -37.66 -5.99
N VAL A 300 26.27 -37.96 -4.71
CA VAL A 300 27.54 -37.88 -3.97
C VAL A 300 27.68 -39.13 -3.13
N THR A 301 28.77 -39.87 -3.34
CA THR A 301 29.09 -41.06 -2.55
C THR A 301 30.09 -40.70 -1.48
N VAL A 302 29.77 -41.03 -0.23
CA VAL A 302 30.59 -40.71 0.94
C VAL A 302 30.69 -41.92 1.85
N THR A 303 31.87 -42.10 2.45
CA THR A 303 32.08 -43.08 3.51
C THR A 303 32.08 -42.38 4.86
N VAL A 304 31.05 -42.63 5.67
CA VAL A 304 30.90 -42.09 7.02
C VAL A 304 30.82 -43.26 7.99
N SER A 305 31.58 -43.19 9.09
CA SER A 305 31.60 -44.25 10.12
C SER A 305 31.88 -45.66 9.55
N GLY A 306 32.71 -45.73 8.50
CA GLY A 306 33.09 -46.98 7.83
C GLY A 306 32.06 -47.57 6.85
N LYS A 307 30.93 -46.89 6.64
CA LYS A 307 29.86 -47.30 5.72
C LYS A 307 29.78 -46.35 4.53
N GLU A 308 29.78 -46.91 3.32
CA GLU A 308 29.60 -46.14 2.09
C GLU A 308 28.11 -45.88 1.83
N CYS A 309 27.75 -44.61 1.65
CA CYS A 309 26.39 -44.16 1.38
C CYS A 309 26.36 -43.29 0.13
N THR A 310 25.35 -43.49 -0.73
CA THR A 310 25.14 -42.62 -1.90
C THR A 310 23.98 -41.68 -1.65
N LEU A 311 24.29 -40.39 -1.61
CA LEU A 311 23.34 -39.30 -1.43
C LEU A 311 22.94 -38.72 -2.79
N GLN A 312 21.79 -38.05 -2.82
CA GLN A 312 21.17 -37.52 -4.03
C GLN A 312 20.70 -36.09 -3.74
N GLU A 313 21.06 -35.16 -4.60
CA GLU A 313 20.63 -33.77 -4.51
C GLU A 313 19.10 -33.67 -4.62
N ASN A 314 18.51 -32.66 -3.97
CA ASN A 314 17.06 -32.42 -3.91
C ASN A 314 16.23 -33.54 -3.26
N LYS A 315 16.87 -34.60 -2.74
CA LYS A 315 16.24 -35.65 -1.94
C LYS A 315 16.88 -35.72 -0.56
N HIS A 316 18.20 -35.96 -0.52
CA HIS A 316 18.95 -36.18 0.70
C HIS A 316 19.57 -34.87 1.21
N PHE A 317 20.12 -34.06 0.30
CA PHE A 317 20.75 -32.78 0.61
C PHE A 317 20.35 -31.67 -0.36
N PHE A 318 20.52 -30.43 0.08
CA PHE A 318 20.19 -29.20 -0.60
C PHE A 318 21.33 -28.19 -0.40
N TYR A 319 21.46 -27.24 -1.33
CA TYR A 319 22.57 -26.28 -1.31
C TYR A 319 22.28 -25.02 -0.49
N SER A 320 21.06 -24.89 -0.01
CA SER A 320 20.57 -23.83 0.86
C SER A 320 19.37 -24.37 1.64
N VAL A 321 19.05 -23.75 2.77
CA VAL A 321 17.79 -23.99 3.50
C VAL A 321 16.60 -23.59 2.63
N THR A 322 16.75 -22.52 1.86
CA THR A 322 15.74 -22.07 0.89
C THR A 322 15.37 -23.16 -0.11
N ASP A 323 16.38 -23.85 -0.69
CA ASP A 323 16.17 -24.97 -1.63
C ASP A 323 15.46 -26.16 -0.94
N SER A 324 15.82 -26.43 0.32
CA SER A 324 15.21 -27.50 1.12
C SER A 324 13.73 -27.26 1.39
N VAL A 325 13.34 -26.03 1.75
CA VAL A 325 11.95 -25.68 2.07
C VAL A 325 11.09 -25.65 0.80
N GLY A 326 11.63 -25.13 -0.31
CA GLY A 326 10.96 -25.12 -1.62
C GLY A 326 10.64 -26.52 -2.16
N SER A 327 11.43 -27.54 -1.80
CA SER A 327 11.19 -28.94 -2.21
C SER A 327 10.11 -29.67 -1.41
N LYS A 328 9.68 -29.11 -0.26
CA LYS A 328 8.64 -29.68 0.61
C LYS A 328 7.23 -29.19 0.28
N SER A 329 7.12 -28.18 -0.59
CA SER A 329 5.85 -27.57 -1.05
C SER A 329 5.40 -28.22 -2.36
#